data_AF-A0A3G6MJD1-F1
#
_entry.id   AF-A0A3G6MJD1-F1
#
_cell.length_a   1.000
_cell.length_b   1.000
_cell.length_c   1.000
_cell.angle_alpha   90.00
_cell.angle_beta   90.00
_cell.angle_gamma   90.00
#
_symmetry.space_group_name_H-M   'P 1'
#
loop_
_entity.id
_entity.type
_entity.pdbx_description
1 polymer ?
#
loop_
_entity_poly.entity_id
_entity_poly.type
_entity_poly.pdbx_seq_one_letter_code
_entity_poly.pdbx_strand_id
1 'polypeptide(L)'
;MNKFDFNQIGGFPLSTNILDGMQTAYSLFNALGEIAGNFAIISGCNINGSTVSDGVVYINGEVLAFKGGLLGSTVIISEDTENRFFESGESKTVLRKRFATFGSSVTNYPWVDFKRVFPSVQIQSFKDSFEARLVALENRPSPIPAGMIAIWNKPETVPIPTGWQECVDLKGRVPVGWDNNDNDFEFVGKIGGEKKHKLSVAEMPSHSHSFVRNYGESRGGKSDGTTAPRDGGGVLQLNPTGGDQAHNNLQPYRVIRFIEYVG
;
A
#
# COMPACT_ATOMS: atom_id res chain seq x y z
N MET A 1 -14.38 32.99 38.88
CA MET A 1 -13.31 33.26 39.86
C MET A 1 -13.91 33.98 41.04
N ASN A 2 -13.65 33.55 42.27
CA ASN A 2 -14.11 34.28 43.46
C ASN A 2 -13.31 35.58 43.59
N LYS A 3 -13.99 36.68 43.91
CA LYS A 3 -13.36 37.97 44.20
C LYS A 3 -13.50 38.23 45.70
N PHE A 4 -12.38 38.48 46.38
CA PHE A 4 -12.35 38.84 47.79
C PHE A 4 -11.99 40.32 47.92
N ASP A 5 -12.91 41.12 48.46
CA ASP A 5 -12.70 42.54 48.70
C ASP A 5 -12.16 42.76 50.12
N PHE A 6 -10.84 42.59 50.30
CA PHE A 6 -10.18 42.69 51.61
C PHE A 6 -10.05 44.14 52.14
N ASN A 7 -9.97 45.11 51.25
CA ASN A 7 -9.71 46.50 51.61
C ASN A 7 -11.01 47.28 51.77
N GLN A 8 -11.65 47.10 52.93
CA GLN A 8 -12.90 47.76 53.30
C GLN A 8 -12.69 48.73 54.47
N ILE A 9 -13.45 49.82 54.48
CA ILE A 9 -13.46 50.79 55.58
C ILE A 9 -13.89 50.06 56.87
N GLY A 10 -13.09 50.19 57.93
CA GLY A 10 -13.34 49.53 59.22
C GLY A 10 -12.35 48.40 59.58
N GLY A 11 -11.48 47.99 58.64
CA GLY A 11 -10.46 46.97 58.87
C GLY A 11 -11.05 45.55 58.84
N PHE A 12 -10.65 44.75 57.85
CA PHE A 12 -11.14 43.39 57.70
C PHE A 12 -10.30 42.40 58.53
N PRO A 13 -10.88 41.68 59.51
CA PRO A 13 -10.14 40.69 60.29
C PRO A 13 -9.83 39.45 59.45
N LEU A 14 -8.55 39.12 59.31
CA LEU A 14 -8.11 37.92 58.60
C LEU A 14 -8.43 36.68 59.44
N SER A 15 -9.41 35.88 59.02
CA SER A 15 -9.77 34.62 59.67
C SER A 15 -9.45 33.41 58.79
N THR A 16 -9.34 32.24 59.41
CA THR A 16 -9.05 30.97 58.71
C THR A 16 -10.10 30.62 57.66
N ASN A 17 -11.37 30.94 57.91
CA ASN A 17 -12.46 30.72 56.94
C ASN A 17 -12.25 31.51 55.63
N ILE A 18 -11.70 32.72 55.73
CA ILE A 18 -11.43 33.55 54.56
C ILE A 18 -10.25 33.02 53.75
N LEU A 19 -9.21 32.54 54.45
CA LEU A 19 -8.08 31.88 53.80
C LEU A 19 -8.50 30.56 53.15
N ASP A 20 -9.42 29.81 53.74
CA ASP A 20 -10.03 28.62 53.14
C ASP A 20 -10.82 28.96 51.85
N GLY A 21 -11.55 30.08 51.88
CA GLY A 21 -12.18 30.64 50.68
C GLY A 21 -11.17 30.95 49.56
N MET A 22 -10.00 31.50 49.91
CA MET A 22 -8.90 31.71 48.94
C MET A 22 -8.34 30.38 48.41
N GLN A 23 -8.22 29.35 49.27
CA GLN A 23 -7.77 28.03 48.85
C GLN A 23 -8.72 27.37 47.85
N THR A 24 -10.02 27.50 48.13
CA THR A 24 -11.07 27.03 47.23
C THR A 24 -11.06 27.81 45.91
N ALA A 25 -10.72 29.10 45.91
CA ALA A 25 -10.69 29.90 44.69
C ALA A 25 -9.59 29.47 43.71
N TYR A 26 -8.37 29.18 44.19
CA TYR A 26 -7.29 28.74 43.30
C TYR A 26 -7.41 27.26 42.89
N SER A 27 -8.16 26.43 43.62
CA SER A 27 -8.35 25.02 43.24
C SER A 27 -9.04 24.87 41.87
N LEU A 28 -9.82 25.87 41.45
CA LEU A 28 -10.44 25.96 40.13
C LEU A 28 -9.41 25.89 38.98
N PHE A 29 -8.17 26.34 39.19
CA PHE A 29 -7.13 26.28 38.15
C PHE A 29 -6.75 24.84 37.80
N ASN A 30 -7.00 23.87 38.68
CA ASN A 30 -6.80 22.45 38.34
C ASN A 30 -7.69 22.00 37.18
N ALA A 31 -8.87 22.61 37.00
CA ALA A 31 -9.75 22.30 35.87
C ALA A 31 -9.14 22.67 34.52
N LEU A 32 -8.18 23.59 34.47
CA LEU A 32 -7.46 23.91 33.22
C LEU A 32 -6.58 22.73 32.76
N GLY A 33 -6.19 21.84 33.67
CA GLY A 33 -5.48 20.61 33.33
C GLY A 33 -6.33 19.65 32.49
N GLU A 34 -7.66 19.71 32.56
CA GLU A 34 -8.54 18.88 31.71
C GLU A 34 -8.35 19.16 30.22
N ILE A 35 -7.94 20.38 29.84
CA ILE A 35 -7.64 20.73 28.44
C ILE A 35 -6.49 19.87 27.89
N ALA A 36 -5.54 19.53 28.77
CA ALA A 36 -4.41 18.68 28.45
C ALA A 36 -4.77 17.17 28.47
N GLY A 37 -5.83 16.81 29.20
CA GLY A 37 -6.27 15.44 29.44
C GLY A 37 -5.57 14.78 30.62
N ASN A 38 -6.17 13.71 31.16
CA ASN A 38 -5.60 12.97 32.30
C ASN A 38 -4.24 12.35 31.93
N PHE A 39 -3.33 12.28 32.90
CA PHE A 39 -1.93 11.85 32.72
C PHE A 39 -1.13 12.74 31.75
N ALA A 40 -1.47 14.03 31.64
CA ALA A 40 -0.70 14.92 30.80
C ALA A 40 0.59 15.41 31.47
N ILE A 41 1.67 15.51 30.70
CA ILE A 41 2.87 16.27 31.03
C ILE A 41 2.68 17.70 30.49
N ILE A 42 2.42 18.64 31.38
CA ILE A 42 2.16 20.05 31.05
C ILE A 42 3.48 20.77 30.74
N SER A 43 4.51 20.54 31.54
CA SER A 43 5.83 21.16 31.36
C SER A 43 6.95 20.31 31.98
N GLY A 44 8.18 20.51 31.52
CA GLY A 44 9.34 19.78 32.03
C GLY A 44 9.24 18.27 31.77
N CYS A 45 9.65 17.45 32.74
CA CYS A 45 9.71 15.99 32.64
C CYS A 45 10.48 15.49 31.40
N ASN A 46 11.60 16.13 31.09
CA ASN A 46 12.42 15.77 29.94
C ASN A 46 13.31 14.58 30.29
N ILE A 47 13.29 13.56 29.45
CA ILE A 47 14.11 12.35 29.63
C ILE A 47 15.52 12.65 29.09
N ASN A 48 16.51 12.61 29.99
CA ASN A 48 17.92 12.82 29.70
C ASN A 48 18.70 11.56 30.09
N GLY A 49 18.81 10.62 29.14
CA GLY A 49 19.42 9.31 29.38
C GLY A 49 18.61 8.48 30.39
N SER A 50 19.18 8.23 31.57
CA SER A 50 18.53 7.48 32.66
C SER A 50 17.80 8.35 33.67
N THR A 51 17.76 9.67 33.48
CA THR A 51 17.08 10.60 34.38
C THR A 51 15.95 11.35 33.70
N VAL A 52 15.02 11.84 34.50
CA VAL A 52 13.94 12.73 34.06
C VAL A 52 14.02 14.01 34.88
N SER A 53 13.94 15.15 34.23
CA SER A 53 13.93 16.45 34.91
C SER A 53 12.65 16.66 35.71
N ASP A 54 12.66 17.63 36.62
CA ASP A 54 11.43 18.13 37.25
C ASP A 54 10.47 18.70 36.19
N GLY A 55 9.20 18.83 36.58
CA GLY A 55 8.16 19.37 35.71
C GLY A 55 6.81 19.50 36.40
N VAL A 56 5.76 19.50 35.59
CA VAL A 56 4.37 19.57 36.06
C VAL A 56 3.54 18.55 35.28
N VAL A 57 2.76 17.77 36.02
CA VAL A 57 1.87 16.75 35.47
C VAL A 57 0.44 16.94 35.95
N TYR A 58 -0.50 16.39 35.20
CA TYR A 58 -1.91 16.37 35.55
C TYR A 58 -2.37 14.94 35.82
N ILE A 59 -2.92 14.69 37.01
CA ILE A 59 -3.36 13.36 37.44
C ILE A 59 -4.71 13.47 38.12
N ASN A 60 -5.73 12.79 37.58
CA ASN A 60 -7.06 12.61 38.15
C ASN A 60 -7.71 13.91 38.67
N GLY A 61 -7.68 14.98 37.87
CA GLY A 61 -8.29 16.25 38.26
C GLY A 61 -7.35 17.24 38.95
N GLU A 62 -6.08 16.88 39.21
CA GLU A 62 -5.15 17.68 40.01
C GLU A 62 -3.84 17.98 39.25
N VAL A 63 -3.43 19.25 39.27
CA VAL A 63 -2.12 19.67 38.74
C VAL A 63 -1.08 19.52 39.84
N LEU A 64 -0.07 18.69 39.60
CA LEU A 64 0.96 18.36 40.58
C LEU A 64 2.34 18.71 40.03
N ALA A 65 3.20 19.24 40.90
CA ALA A 65 4.63 19.31 40.61
C ALA A 65 5.17 17.88 40.47
N PHE A 66 5.98 17.65 39.45
CA PHE A 66 6.69 16.39 39.26
C PHE A 66 8.13 16.57 39.71
N LYS A 67 8.53 15.84 40.75
CA LYS A 67 9.94 15.71 41.16
C LYS A 67 10.56 14.56 40.37
N GLY A 68 11.45 14.92 39.46
CA GLY A 68 12.20 14.01 38.62
C GLY A 68 13.24 13.21 39.40
N GLY A 69 14.08 12.49 38.67
CA GLY A 69 15.04 11.55 39.25
C GLY A 69 15.40 10.46 38.25
N LEU A 70 15.75 9.27 38.74
CA LEU A 70 15.96 8.10 37.89
C LEU A 70 14.65 7.72 37.19
N LEU A 71 14.72 7.44 35.90
CA LEU A 71 13.57 7.03 35.10
C LEU A 71 12.96 5.73 35.67
N GLY A 72 11.75 5.84 36.19
CA GLY A 72 10.95 4.70 36.67
C GLY A 72 9.87 4.30 35.68
N SER A 73 9.28 3.13 35.88
CA SER A 73 8.12 2.65 35.12
C SER A 73 6.79 3.16 35.66
N THR A 74 6.75 3.58 36.93
CA THR A 74 5.53 4.00 37.64
C THR A 74 5.73 5.31 38.39
N VAL A 75 4.70 6.14 38.35
CA VAL A 75 4.59 7.41 39.08
C VAL A 75 3.63 7.25 40.25
N ILE A 76 3.99 7.83 41.39
CA ILE A 76 3.16 7.87 42.59
C ILE A 76 2.94 9.31 43.02
N ILE A 77 1.88 9.56 43.78
CA ILE A 77 1.67 10.84 44.44
C ILE A 77 2.15 10.71 45.87
N SER A 78 3.09 11.56 46.27
CA SER A 78 3.64 11.64 47.62
C SER A 78 3.25 12.99 48.26
N GLU A 79 3.25 13.04 49.59
CA GLU A 79 2.93 14.23 50.36
C GLU A 79 4.06 14.54 51.36
N ASP A 80 4.62 15.74 51.29
CA ASP A 80 5.51 16.28 52.33
C ASP A 80 4.68 17.14 53.30
N THR A 81 4.79 16.90 54.60
CA THR A 81 4.07 17.65 55.64
C THR A 81 5.00 18.56 56.43
N GLU A 82 4.55 19.77 56.74
CA GLU A 82 5.27 20.71 57.62
C GLU A 82 4.47 20.98 58.89
N ASN A 83 5.07 20.72 60.04
CA ASN A 83 4.44 20.92 61.35
C ASN A 83 4.94 22.20 62.01
N ARG A 84 4.05 22.94 62.66
CA ARG A 84 4.36 24.14 63.43
C ARG A 84 3.74 24.07 64.81
N PHE A 85 4.39 24.69 65.79
CA PHE A 85 3.87 24.86 67.14
C PHE A 85 2.88 26.02 67.17
N PHE A 86 1.72 25.79 67.76
CA PHE A 86 0.69 26.79 68.01
C PHE A 86 0.93 27.45 69.37
N GLU A 87 0.31 28.59 69.63
CA GLU A 87 0.43 29.32 70.91
C GLU A 87 0.00 28.49 72.13
N SER A 88 -0.79 27.44 71.93
CA SER A 88 -1.15 26.45 72.95
C SER A 88 -0.03 25.46 73.31
N GLY A 89 1.11 25.50 72.61
CA GLY A 89 2.23 24.55 72.75
C GLY A 89 2.08 23.26 71.94
N GLU A 90 0.94 23.03 71.27
CA GLU A 90 0.71 21.85 70.42
C GLU A 90 1.37 22.00 69.05
N SER A 91 2.01 20.92 68.56
CA SER A 91 2.51 20.85 67.17
C SER A 91 1.41 20.31 66.25
N LYS A 92 1.07 21.07 65.20
CA LYS A 92 0.06 20.67 64.21
C LYS A 92 0.62 20.82 62.80
N THR A 93 0.17 19.98 61.87
CA THR A 93 0.50 20.10 60.45
C THR A 93 -0.18 21.33 59.86
N VAL A 94 0.61 22.23 59.29
CA VAL A 94 0.12 23.49 58.72
C VAL A 94 0.22 23.50 57.19
N LEU A 95 1.13 22.73 56.61
CA LEU A 95 1.31 22.67 55.17
C LEU A 95 1.45 21.22 54.69
N ARG A 96 0.71 20.88 53.64
CA ARG A 96 0.79 19.60 52.93
C ARG A 96 1.16 19.88 51.48
N LYS A 97 2.31 19.41 51.03
CA LYS A 97 2.79 19.57 49.65
C LYS A 97 2.69 18.23 48.95
N ARG A 98 1.67 18.09 48.10
CA ARG A 98 1.52 16.91 47.24
C ARG A 98 2.32 17.10 45.95
N PHE A 99 3.04 16.07 45.54
CA PHE A 99 3.82 16.06 44.31
C PHE A 99 3.87 14.64 43.73
N ALA A 100 4.06 14.56 42.42
CA ALA A 100 4.26 13.31 41.71
C ALA A 100 5.77 13.00 41.61
N THR A 101 6.15 11.74 41.74
CA THR A 101 7.53 11.29 41.53
C THR A 101 7.56 9.81 41.13
N PHE A 102 8.70 9.32 40.66
CA PHE A 102 8.87 7.89 40.40
C PHE A 102 8.93 7.10 41.71
N GLY A 103 8.25 5.97 41.75
CA GLY A 103 8.25 5.11 42.93
C GLY A 103 7.26 3.96 42.82
N SER A 104 7.16 3.19 43.89
CA SER A 104 6.25 2.07 44.01
C SER A 104 5.36 2.25 45.24
N SER A 105 4.05 2.24 45.02
CA SER A 105 3.02 2.32 46.05
C SER A 105 1.81 1.49 45.62
N VAL A 106 0.86 1.29 46.53
CA VAL A 106 -0.41 0.58 46.26
C VAL A 106 -1.15 1.27 45.11
N THR A 107 -1.24 2.59 45.17
CA THR A 107 -1.75 3.42 44.07
C THR A 107 -0.56 3.95 43.29
N ASN A 108 -0.41 3.50 42.05
CA ASN A 108 0.62 3.95 41.14
C ASN A 108 0.04 4.08 39.72
N TYR A 109 0.69 4.93 38.92
CA TYR A 109 0.27 5.26 37.56
C TYR A 109 1.40 4.93 36.60
N PRO A 110 1.16 4.12 35.55
CA PRO A 110 2.21 3.78 34.59
C PRO A 110 2.76 5.03 33.89
N TRP A 111 4.09 5.19 33.87
CA TRP A 111 4.71 6.33 33.20
C TRP A 111 4.44 6.36 31.70
N VAL A 112 4.23 5.19 31.08
CA VAL A 112 3.89 5.07 29.66
C VAL A 112 2.57 5.73 29.29
N ASP A 113 1.65 5.87 30.25
CA ASP A 113 0.36 6.53 30.04
C ASP A 113 0.52 8.05 30.02
N PHE A 114 1.62 8.58 30.56
CA PHE A 114 1.86 10.00 30.57
C PHE A 114 2.24 10.51 29.18
N LYS A 115 1.43 11.44 28.64
CA LYS A 115 1.65 12.04 27.32
C LYS A 115 1.94 13.52 27.44
N ARG A 116 2.92 13.99 26.69
CA ARG A 116 3.22 15.42 26.60
C ARG A 116 2.13 16.13 25.83
N VAL A 117 1.66 17.26 26.38
CA VAL A 117 0.68 18.11 25.72
C VAL A 117 1.27 18.62 24.41
N PHE A 118 0.50 18.48 23.35
CA PHE A 118 0.88 19.04 22.05
C PHE A 118 0.71 20.57 22.10
N PRO A 119 1.76 21.37 21.81
CA PRO A 119 1.64 22.82 21.86
C PRO A 119 0.58 23.33 20.88
N SER A 120 -0.40 24.07 21.39
CA SER A 120 -1.52 24.56 20.56
C SER A 120 -1.06 25.41 19.38
N VAL A 121 0.04 26.15 19.54
CA VAL A 121 0.68 26.96 18.49
C VAL A 121 1.24 26.13 17.32
N GLN A 122 1.46 24.83 17.51
CA GLN A 122 1.98 23.92 16.47
C GLN A 122 0.87 23.12 15.76
N ILE A 123 -0.40 23.29 16.16
CA ILE A 123 -1.50 22.47 15.61
C ILE A 123 -1.67 22.73 14.12
N GLN A 124 -1.54 23.99 13.70
CA GLN A 124 -1.68 24.36 12.29
C GLN A 124 -0.58 23.73 11.44
N SER A 125 0.69 23.86 11.84
CA SER A 125 1.80 23.27 11.07
C SER A 125 1.74 21.76 11.03
N PHE A 126 1.27 21.11 12.11
CA PHE A 126 0.99 19.67 12.10
C PHE A 126 -0.09 19.33 11.08
N LYS A 127 -1.23 20.03 11.09
CA LYS A 127 -2.32 19.82 10.13
C LYS A 127 -1.84 20.01 8.68
N ASP A 128 -1.14 21.09 8.40
CA ASP A 128 -0.60 21.39 7.07
C ASP A 128 0.34 20.27 6.59
N SER A 129 1.17 19.72 7.49
CA SER A 129 2.06 18.61 7.16
C SER A 129 1.30 17.32 6.81
N PHE A 130 0.19 17.04 7.50
CA PHE A 130 -0.66 15.89 7.22
C PHE A 130 -1.40 16.04 5.90
N GLU A 131 -1.95 17.23 5.63
CA GLU A 131 -2.62 17.54 4.36
C GLU A 131 -1.64 17.44 3.19
N ALA A 132 -0.42 17.97 3.34
CA ALA A 132 0.62 17.83 2.32
C ALA A 132 0.99 16.36 2.02
N ARG A 133 1.07 15.52 3.06
CA ARG A 133 1.32 14.08 2.88
C ARG A 133 0.16 13.36 2.20
N LEU A 134 -1.07 13.74 2.51
CA LEU A 134 -2.27 13.18 1.90
C LEU A 134 -2.32 13.53 0.41
N VAL A 135 -2.14 14.80 0.07
CA VAL A 135 -2.06 15.28 -1.33
C VAL A 135 -0.92 14.57 -2.09
N ALA A 136 0.24 14.35 -1.46
CA ALA A 136 1.35 13.64 -2.09
C ALA A 136 1.06 12.15 -2.33
N LEU A 137 0.26 11.51 -1.46
CA LEU A 137 -0.14 10.11 -1.62
C LEU A 137 -1.24 9.95 -2.66
N GLU A 138 -2.22 10.86 -2.67
CA GLU A 138 -3.32 10.88 -3.64
C GLU A 138 -2.82 11.18 -5.05
N ASN A 139 -1.87 12.11 -5.19
CA ASN A 139 -1.27 12.45 -6.48
C ASN A 139 -0.06 11.57 -6.83
N ARG A 140 0.21 10.52 -6.06
CA ARG A 140 1.34 9.64 -6.39
C ARG A 140 1.00 8.95 -7.71
N PRO A 141 1.74 9.23 -8.81
CA PRO A 141 1.45 8.63 -10.10
C PRO A 141 1.53 7.11 -9.93
N SER A 142 0.56 6.41 -10.52
CA SER A 142 0.61 4.96 -10.59
C SER A 142 1.98 4.56 -11.15
N PRO A 143 2.68 3.58 -10.55
CA PRO A 143 3.98 3.12 -11.07
C PRO A 143 3.84 2.48 -12.46
N ILE A 144 2.60 2.29 -12.92
CA ILE A 144 2.24 1.71 -14.19
C ILE A 144 1.89 2.83 -15.17
N PRO A 145 2.65 3.01 -16.26
CA PRO A 145 2.31 3.97 -17.30
C PRO A 145 1.01 3.60 -18.00
N ALA A 146 0.18 4.60 -18.31
CA ALA A 146 -0.98 4.41 -19.16
C ALA A 146 -0.56 3.87 -20.53
N GLY A 147 -1.33 2.91 -21.06
CA GLY A 147 -1.03 2.17 -22.29
C GLY A 147 -0.17 0.92 -22.09
N MET A 148 0.29 0.61 -20.87
CA MET A 148 1.01 -0.64 -20.62
C MET A 148 0.08 -1.84 -20.76
N ILE A 149 0.46 -2.80 -21.59
CA ILE A 149 -0.24 -4.07 -21.77
C ILE A 149 0.39 -5.14 -20.88
N ALA A 150 -0.43 -5.88 -20.14
CA ALA A 150 -0.01 -6.96 -19.26
C ALA A 150 -0.76 -8.27 -19.58
N ILE A 151 -0.09 -9.39 -19.31
CA ILE A 151 -0.66 -10.74 -19.40
C ILE A 151 -1.48 -11.02 -18.14
N TRP A 152 -2.76 -11.34 -18.31
CA TRP A 152 -3.71 -11.57 -17.23
C TRP A 152 -4.27 -13.00 -17.27
N ASN A 153 -3.66 -13.89 -16.47
CA ASN A 153 -4.04 -15.31 -16.39
C ASN A 153 -5.19 -15.55 -15.40
N LYS A 154 -6.33 -14.89 -15.63
CA LYS A 154 -7.58 -15.13 -14.89
C LYS A 154 -8.73 -15.37 -15.87
N PRO A 155 -9.72 -16.20 -15.49
CA PRO A 155 -10.89 -16.47 -16.32
C PRO A 155 -11.74 -15.21 -16.48
N GLU A 156 -12.64 -15.22 -17.46
CA GLU A 156 -13.59 -14.11 -17.74
C GLU A 156 -14.48 -13.78 -16.53
N THR A 157 -14.76 -14.76 -15.68
CA THR A 157 -15.55 -14.60 -14.45
C THR A 157 -14.90 -13.70 -13.41
N VAL A 158 -13.59 -13.44 -13.51
CA VAL A 158 -12.88 -12.53 -12.62
C VAL A 158 -12.86 -11.14 -13.27
N PRO A 159 -13.44 -10.11 -12.62
CA PRO A 159 -13.44 -8.75 -13.15
C PRO A 159 -12.01 -8.23 -13.33
N ILE A 160 -11.82 -7.37 -14.33
CA ILE A 160 -10.54 -6.71 -14.58
C ILE A 160 -10.27 -5.72 -13.43
N PRO A 161 -9.02 -5.62 -12.92
CA PRO A 161 -8.70 -4.68 -11.85
C PRO A 161 -9.03 -3.22 -12.22
N THR A 162 -9.38 -2.40 -11.22
CA THR A 162 -9.61 -0.97 -11.41
C THR A 162 -8.39 -0.29 -12.06
N GLY A 163 -8.65 0.63 -13.00
CA GLY A 163 -7.62 1.30 -13.79
C GLY A 163 -7.13 0.48 -14.99
N TRP A 164 -7.67 -0.72 -15.22
CA TRP A 164 -7.35 -1.56 -16.38
C TRP A 164 -8.58 -1.85 -17.22
N GLN A 165 -8.36 -2.10 -18.51
CA GLN A 165 -9.37 -2.59 -19.44
C GLN A 165 -8.84 -3.74 -20.28
N GLU A 166 -9.73 -4.43 -21.00
CA GLU A 166 -9.32 -5.52 -21.88
C GLU A 166 -8.63 -4.98 -23.14
N CYS A 167 -7.45 -5.49 -23.47
CA CYS A 167 -6.75 -5.13 -24.70
C CYS A 167 -7.38 -5.87 -25.88
N VAL A 168 -8.25 -5.19 -26.63
CA VAL A 168 -9.06 -5.79 -27.70
C VAL A 168 -8.21 -6.13 -28.93
N ASP A 169 -7.18 -5.34 -29.21
CA ASP A 169 -6.34 -5.49 -30.40
C ASP A 169 -5.55 -6.80 -30.42
N LEU A 170 -5.18 -7.32 -29.24
CA LEU A 170 -4.43 -8.59 -29.12
C LEU A 170 -5.32 -9.84 -29.04
N LYS A 171 -6.65 -9.72 -29.13
CA LYS A 171 -7.54 -10.89 -29.09
C LYS A 171 -7.22 -11.87 -30.23
N GLY A 172 -6.80 -13.08 -29.86
CA GLY A 172 -6.48 -14.14 -30.81
C GLY A 172 -5.23 -13.89 -31.65
N ARG A 173 -4.37 -12.94 -31.23
CA ARG A 173 -3.11 -12.59 -31.88
C ARG A 173 -1.95 -12.83 -30.91
N VAL A 174 -0.77 -13.09 -31.47
CA VAL A 174 0.48 -13.15 -30.73
C VAL A 174 1.22 -11.84 -30.98
N PRO A 175 1.63 -11.08 -29.95
CA PRO A 175 2.38 -9.85 -30.15
C PRO A 175 3.79 -10.18 -30.67
N VAL A 176 4.25 -9.38 -31.63
CA VAL A 176 5.61 -9.41 -32.17
C VAL A 176 6.27 -8.07 -31.85
N GLY A 177 7.57 -8.09 -31.57
CA GLY A 177 8.34 -6.87 -31.32
C GLY A 177 8.34 -5.98 -32.56
N TRP A 178 8.17 -4.67 -32.34
CA TRP A 178 8.33 -3.69 -33.40
C TRP A 178 9.79 -3.64 -33.87
N ASP A 179 10.01 -3.73 -35.18
CA ASP A 179 11.31 -3.57 -35.82
C ASP A 179 11.15 -2.68 -37.05
N ASN A 180 11.75 -1.49 -37.01
CA ASN A 180 11.66 -0.52 -38.09
C ASN A 180 12.52 -0.85 -39.32
N ASN A 181 13.32 -1.92 -39.27
CA ASN A 181 14.12 -2.40 -40.40
C ASN A 181 13.49 -3.61 -41.09
N ASP A 182 12.40 -4.15 -40.54
CA ASP A 182 11.65 -5.25 -41.11
C ASP A 182 10.35 -4.74 -41.72
N ASN A 183 10.17 -4.93 -43.02
CA ASN A 183 8.95 -4.54 -43.72
C ASN A 183 7.71 -5.21 -43.14
N ASP A 184 7.80 -6.38 -42.51
CA ASP A 184 6.64 -7.05 -41.91
C ASP A 184 6.29 -6.46 -40.52
N PHE A 185 7.23 -5.82 -39.84
CA PHE A 185 7.09 -5.32 -38.45
C PHE A 185 7.37 -3.81 -38.27
N GLU A 186 7.47 -3.07 -39.37
CA GLU A 186 7.82 -1.64 -39.46
C GLU A 186 6.90 -0.69 -38.69
N PHE A 187 5.63 -1.06 -38.48
CA PHE A 187 4.62 -0.23 -37.81
C PHE A 187 3.97 -0.95 -36.63
N VAL A 188 3.86 -0.24 -35.51
CA VAL A 188 3.04 -0.69 -34.37
C VAL A 188 1.57 -0.80 -34.80
N GLY A 189 0.95 -1.93 -34.51
CA GLY A 189 -0.44 -2.22 -34.89
C GLY A 189 -0.61 -2.89 -36.26
N LYS A 190 0.48 -3.09 -37.01
CA LYS A 190 0.45 -3.92 -38.23
C LYS A 190 0.05 -5.36 -37.86
N ILE A 191 -0.84 -5.94 -38.63
CA ILE A 191 -1.35 -7.29 -38.42
C ILE A 191 -0.92 -8.22 -39.55
N GLY A 192 -0.74 -9.50 -39.24
CA GLY A 192 -0.37 -10.52 -40.21
C GLY A 192 -0.56 -11.93 -39.67
N GLY A 193 -0.14 -12.92 -40.46
CA GLY A 193 -0.20 -14.34 -40.12
C GLY A 193 -1.55 -15.01 -40.42
N GLU A 194 -1.53 -16.34 -40.40
CA GLU A 194 -2.69 -17.18 -40.69
C GLU A 194 -2.74 -18.39 -39.74
N LYS A 195 -3.96 -18.79 -39.33
CA LYS A 195 -4.14 -19.95 -38.43
C LYS A 195 -3.98 -21.28 -39.15
N LYS A 196 -4.36 -21.31 -40.44
CA LYS A 196 -4.23 -22.48 -41.29
C LYS A 196 -3.65 -22.05 -42.63
N HIS A 197 -2.70 -22.82 -43.13
CA HIS A 197 -2.06 -22.57 -44.41
C HIS A 197 -2.34 -23.72 -45.38
N LYS A 198 -2.63 -23.38 -46.64
CA LYS A 198 -2.77 -24.36 -47.73
C LYS A 198 -1.60 -24.15 -48.69
N LEU A 199 -0.81 -25.20 -48.88
CA LEU A 199 0.36 -25.17 -49.75
C LEU A 199 -0.05 -24.80 -51.18
N SER A 200 0.68 -23.85 -51.74
CA SER A 200 0.61 -23.47 -53.14
C SER A 200 1.58 -24.31 -53.98
N VAL A 201 1.40 -24.26 -55.30
CA VAL A 201 2.32 -24.92 -56.25
C VAL A 201 3.75 -24.37 -56.12
N ALA A 202 3.90 -23.08 -55.80
CA ALA A 202 5.21 -22.44 -55.63
C ALA A 202 5.96 -22.94 -54.37
N GLU A 203 5.24 -23.46 -53.39
CA GLU A 203 5.80 -24.01 -52.14
C GLU A 203 6.11 -25.51 -52.25
N MET A 204 5.80 -26.15 -53.38
CA MET A 204 6.15 -27.55 -53.63
C MET A 204 7.62 -27.69 -54.02
N PRO A 205 8.41 -28.56 -53.35
CA PRO A 205 9.75 -28.88 -53.79
C PRO A 205 9.76 -29.49 -55.19
N SER A 206 10.80 -29.19 -55.96
CA SER A 206 11.06 -29.86 -57.24
C SER A 206 11.19 -31.36 -57.03
N HIS A 207 10.44 -32.15 -57.80
CA HIS A 207 10.42 -33.60 -57.73
C HIS A 207 10.24 -34.20 -59.13
N SER A 208 10.62 -35.47 -59.29
CA SER A 208 10.46 -36.20 -60.54
C SER A 208 9.89 -37.59 -60.29
N HIS A 209 9.26 -38.16 -61.32
CA HIS A 209 8.75 -39.53 -61.30
C HIS A 209 9.38 -40.31 -62.44
N SER A 210 9.78 -41.56 -62.16
CA SER A 210 10.15 -42.54 -63.17
C SER A 210 9.12 -43.67 -63.16
N PHE A 211 8.74 -44.14 -64.34
CA PHE A 211 7.98 -45.37 -64.48
C PHE A 211 8.65 -46.23 -65.54
N VAL A 212 8.71 -47.55 -65.29
CA VAL A 212 9.21 -48.53 -66.26
C VAL A 212 8.02 -49.26 -66.84
N ARG A 213 7.80 -49.11 -68.15
CA ARG A 213 6.78 -49.86 -68.88
C ARG A 213 7.39 -51.16 -69.39
N ASN A 214 7.18 -52.26 -68.67
CA ASN A 214 7.58 -53.58 -69.15
C ASN A 214 6.59 -54.08 -70.23
N TYR A 215 7.04 -54.16 -71.47
CA TYR A 215 6.33 -54.93 -72.49
C TYR A 215 6.74 -56.39 -72.34
N GLY A 216 5.79 -57.29 -72.07
CA GLY A 216 6.07 -58.72 -72.16
C GLY A 216 6.39 -59.08 -73.61
N GLU A 217 7.58 -59.64 -73.89
CA GLU A 217 7.87 -60.24 -75.19
C GLU A 217 6.92 -61.42 -75.42
N SER A 218 5.89 -61.23 -76.24
CA SER A 218 5.12 -62.36 -76.77
C SER A 218 5.96 -63.06 -77.83
N ARG A 219 6.72 -64.09 -77.46
CA ARG A 219 7.33 -65.03 -78.42
C ARG A 219 6.28 -66.05 -78.84
N GLY A 220 5.47 -65.72 -79.86
CA GLY A 220 4.58 -66.70 -80.49
C GLY A 220 3.64 -66.12 -81.54
N GLY A 221 3.83 -66.57 -82.80
CA GLY A 221 2.82 -66.52 -83.86
C GLY A 221 2.89 -65.32 -84.81
N LYS A 222 3.43 -65.53 -86.03
CA LYS A 222 3.33 -64.58 -87.13
C LYS A 222 1.86 -64.48 -87.58
N SER A 223 1.26 -63.29 -87.48
CA SER A 223 0.10 -62.91 -88.29
C SER A 223 0.58 -61.87 -89.32
N ASP A 224 0.53 -62.27 -90.59
CA ASP A 224 0.79 -61.43 -91.74
C ASP A 224 -0.33 -60.37 -91.87
N GLY A 225 0.07 -59.10 -91.84
CA GLY A 225 -0.84 -57.97 -91.71
C GLY A 225 -0.11 -56.74 -91.17
N THR A 226 0.67 -56.09 -92.04
CA THR A 226 1.19 -54.71 -91.90
C THR A 226 1.73 -54.36 -90.50
N THR A 227 3.03 -54.57 -90.26
CA THR A 227 3.74 -53.94 -89.14
C THR A 227 3.89 -52.43 -89.40
N ALA A 228 2.81 -51.68 -89.28
CA ALA A 228 2.93 -50.29 -88.88
C ALA A 228 3.48 -50.29 -87.45
N PRO A 229 4.51 -49.49 -87.10
CA PRO A 229 4.85 -49.31 -85.71
C PRO A 229 3.57 -48.81 -85.02
N ARG A 230 3.08 -49.53 -84.02
CA ARG A 230 2.06 -48.99 -83.12
C ARG A 230 2.73 -47.83 -82.40
N ASP A 231 2.64 -46.63 -82.96
CA ASP A 231 2.96 -45.37 -82.32
C ASP A 231 1.84 -45.05 -81.32
N GLY A 232 1.63 -45.99 -80.39
CA GLY A 232 0.67 -45.90 -79.31
C GLY A 232 1.32 -45.19 -78.14
N GLY A 233 1.61 -43.91 -78.32
CA GLY A 233 1.98 -42.99 -77.25
C GLY A 233 0.81 -42.75 -76.29
N GLY A 234 0.41 -43.78 -75.57
CA GLY A 234 -0.57 -43.65 -74.50
C GLY A 234 0.04 -42.85 -73.36
N VAL A 235 -0.51 -41.66 -73.10
CA VAL A 235 -0.16 -40.89 -71.90
C VAL A 235 -0.62 -41.68 -70.68
N LEU A 236 0.33 -42.20 -69.90
CA LEU A 236 0.03 -42.74 -68.58
C LEU A 236 -0.13 -41.57 -67.63
N GLN A 237 -1.38 -41.18 -67.40
CA GLN A 237 -1.69 -40.11 -66.46
C GLN A 237 -1.72 -40.70 -65.04
N LEU A 238 -0.85 -40.19 -64.17
CA LEU A 238 -0.95 -40.48 -62.75
C LEU A 238 -2.10 -39.66 -62.16
N ASN A 239 -2.87 -40.27 -61.28
CA ASN A 239 -3.87 -39.53 -60.52
C ASN A 239 -3.16 -38.60 -59.52
N PRO A 240 -3.68 -37.38 -59.30
CA PRO A 240 -3.15 -36.49 -58.27
C PRO A 240 -3.24 -37.18 -56.91
N THR A 241 -2.16 -37.07 -56.14
CA THR A 241 -2.09 -37.59 -54.77
C THR A 241 -1.98 -36.40 -53.81
N GLY A 242 -2.71 -36.46 -52.71
CA GLY A 242 -2.78 -35.39 -51.71
C GLY A 242 -4.23 -34.93 -51.48
N GLY A 243 -4.52 -34.52 -50.25
CA GLY A 243 -5.86 -34.03 -49.88
C GLY A 243 -6.09 -32.55 -50.15
N ASP A 244 -5.01 -31.81 -50.45
CA ASP A 244 -5.03 -30.36 -50.74
C ASP A 244 -5.78 -29.53 -49.67
N GLN A 245 -5.76 -30.01 -48.43
CA GLN A 245 -6.40 -29.40 -47.27
C GLN A 245 -5.42 -28.49 -46.54
N ALA A 246 -5.92 -27.37 -46.02
CA ALA A 246 -5.13 -26.49 -45.18
C ALA A 246 -4.73 -27.19 -43.87
N HIS A 247 -3.48 -27.04 -43.46
CA HIS A 247 -2.95 -27.60 -42.22
C HIS A 247 -2.83 -26.53 -41.13
N ASN A 248 -2.76 -26.96 -39.86
CA ASN A 248 -2.60 -26.06 -38.73
C ASN A 248 -1.23 -25.36 -38.78
N ASN A 249 -1.23 -24.02 -38.71
CA ASN A 249 -0.03 -23.20 -38.62
C ASN A 249 0.20 -22.63 -37.20
N LEU A 250 -0.64 -23.01 -36.22
CA LEU A 250 -0.47 -22.60 -34.83
C LEU A 250 0.58 -23.47 -34.14
N GLN A 251 1.61 -22.83 -33.61
CA GLN A 251 2.53 -23.42 -32.63
C GLN A 251 1.78 -23.78 -31.34
N PRO A 252 2.27 -24.70 -30.49
CA PRO A 252 1.67 -24.96 -29.18
C PRO A 252 1.45 -23.67 -28.37
N TYR A 253 0.23 -23.41 -27.92
CA TYR A 253 -0.14 -22.15 -27.24
C TYR A 253 -1.02 -22.37 -26.02
N ARG A 254 -1.06 -21.36 -25.13
CA ARG A 254 -2.01 -21.25 -24.03
C ARG A 254 -2.80 -19.94 -24.18
N VAL A 255 -4.13 -20.03 -24.11
CA VAL A 255 -4.98 -18.85 -24.15
C VAL A 255 -4.89 -18.11 -22.82
N ILE A 256 -4.47 -16.85 -22.88
CA ILE A 256 -4.41 -15.92 -21.75
C ILE A 256 -4.98 -14.57 -22.21
N ARG A 257 -5.55 -13.80 -21.29
CA ARG A 257 -6.10 -12.47 -21.59
C ARG A 257 -5.00 -11.42 -21.55
N PHE A 258 -5.10 -10.42 -22.41
CA PHE A 258 -4.30 -9.21 -22.34
C PHE A 258 -5.16 -8.08 -21.78
N ILE A 259 -4.61 -7.31 -20.85
CA ILE A 259 -5.25 -6.11 -20.27
C ILE A 259 -4.32 -4.91 -20.45
N GLU A 260 -4.87 -3.72 -20.55
CA GLU A 260 -4.12 -2.47 -20.69
C GLU A 260 -4.49 -1.47 -19.59
N TYR A 261 -3.49 -0.78 -19.06
CA TYR A 261 -3.69 0.21 -18.00
C TYR A 261 -4.14 1.55 -18.58
N VAL A 262 -5.23 2.12 -18.07
CA VAL A 262 -5.83 3.36 -18.56
C VAL A 262 -5.79 4.54 -17.58
N GLY A 263 -5.45 4.27 -16.31
CA GLY A 263 -5.48 5.28 -15.23
C GLY A 263 -6.41 4.88 -14.11
#